data_AF-A0A317J1Z7-F1
#
_entry.id   AF-A0A317J1Z7-F1
#
_cell.length_a   1.000
_cell.length_b   1.000
_cell.length_c   1.000
_cell.angle_alpha   90.00
_cell.angle_beta   90.00
_cell.angle_gamma   90.00
#
_symmetry.space_group_name_H-M   'P 1'
#
loop_
_entity.id
_entity.type
_entity.pdbx_description
1 polymer ?
#
loop_
_entity_poly.entity_id
_entity_poly.type
_entity_poly.pdbx_seq_one_letter_code
_entity_poly.pdbx_strand_id
1 'polypeptide(L)'
;MLEGEAESILRKVIDLALKGNEKAQRLCLERLMPPCRERTIQFTRLLKTTTAANVAQSVDDIMAGVAEGDITPGEAVQLASVLEVRRKVIETEDFERRLSDLENGANSPNRSG
;
A
#
# COMPACT_ATOMS: atom_id res chain seq x y z
N MET A 1 18.58 -14.34 26.08
CA MET A 1 18.00 -15.41 26.94
C MET A 1 17.65 -16.72 26.21
N LEU A 2 18.18 -16.99 25.01
CA LEU A 2 18.22 -18.33 24.38
C LEU A 2 19.47 -18.48 23.48
N GLU A 3 20.50 -17.66 23.69
CA GLU A 3 21.71 -17.70 22.86
C GLU A 3 22.54 -18.92 23.25
N GLY A 4 22.59 -19.90 22.34
CA GLY A 4 23.31 -21.17 22.50
C GLY A 4 22.42 -22.39 22.32
N GLU A 5 21.16 -22.36 22.79
CA GLU A 5 20.25 -23.52 22.70
C GLU A 5 19.26 -23.44 21.54
N ALA A 6 19.14 -22.28 20.89
CA ALA A 6 18.18 -22.06 19.80
C ALA A 6 18.29 -23.12 18.69
N GLU A 7 19.51 -23.50 18.31
CA GLU A 7 19.74 -24.49 17.26
C GLU A 7 19.35 -25.91 17.70
N SER A 8 19.62 -26.28 18.95
CA SER A 8 19.25 -27.57 19.53
C SER A 8 17.73 -27.72 19.62
N ILE A 9 17.06 -26.67 20.10
CA ILE A 9 15.60 -26.59 20.16
C ILE A 9 15.01 -26.71 18.76
N LEU A 10 15.56 -25.98 17.78
CA LEU A 10 15.08 -26.04 16.40
C LEU A 10 15.20 -27.44 15.79
N ARG A 11 16.34 -28.11 15.95
CA ARG A 11 16.52 -29.50 15.48
C ARG A 11 15.51 -30.45 16.12
N LYS A 12 15.23 -30.27 17.42
CA LYS A 12 14.28 -31.14 18.12
C LYS A 12 12.85 -30.92 17.63
N VAL A 13 12.46 -29.68 17.37
CA VAL A 13 11.16 -29.34 16.78
C VAL A 13 11.00 -29.98 15.39
N ILE A 14 12.04 -29.92 14.55
CA ILE A 14 12.03 -30.55 13.21
C ILE A 14 11.86 -32.07 13.32
N ASP A 15 12.62 -32.74 14.19
CA ASP A 15 12.50 -34.20 14.40
C ASP A 15 11.08 -34.60 14.84
N LEU A 16 10.47 -33.83 15.74
CA LEU A 16 9.08 -34.07 16.17
C LEU A 16 8.08 -33.85 15.03
N ALA A 17 8.27 -32.80 14.22
CA ALA A 17 7.41 -32.53 13.07
C ALA A 17 7.45 -33.67 12.03
N LEU A 18 8.67 -34.17 11.72
CA LEU A 18 8.86 -35.29 10.80
C LEU A 18 8.26 -36.60 11.31
N LYS A 19 8.14 -36.77 12.65
CA LYS A 19 7.51 -37.93 13.30
C LYS A 19 5.98 -37.82 13.44
N GLY A 20 5.36 -36.79 12.86
CA GLY A 20 3.90 -36.65 12.89
C GLY A 20 3.34 -35.84 14.05
N ASN A 21 4.17 -35.10 14.80
CA ASN A 21 3.66 -34.22 15.85
C ASN A 21 2.95 -33.01 15.23
N GLU A 22 1.62 -32.97 15.31
CA GLU A 22 0.79 -31.92 14.71
C GLU A 22 1.17 -30.50 15.14
N LYS A 23 1.53 -30.30 16.43
CA LYS A 23 1.92 -28.98 16.94
C LYS A 23 3.24 -28.51 16.33
N ALA A 24 4.22 -29.41 16.23
CA ALA A 24 5.49 -29.10 15.60
C ALA A 24 5.34 -28.89 14.08
N GLN A 25 4.50 -29.68 13.41
CA GLN A 25 4.18 -29.50 11.99
C GLN A 25 3.51 -28.16 11.72
N ARG A 26 2.53 -27.76 12.52
CA ARG A 26 1.88 -26.46 12.41
C ARG A 26 2.88 -25.31 12.58
N LEU A 27 3.75 -25.38 13.60
CA LEU A 27 4.80 -24.39 13.81
C LEU A 27 5.76 -24.29 12.61
N CYS A 28 6.17 -25.42 12.06
CA CYS A 28 7.01 -25.47 10.85
C CYS A 28 6.28 -24.89 9.63
N LEU A 29 5.00 -25.22 9.42
CA LEU A 29 4.19 -24.69 8.32
C LEU A 29 3.98 -23.18 8.44
N GLU A 30 3.68 -22.66 9.63
CA GLU A 30 3.53 -21.21 9.86
C GLU A 30 4.84 -20.44 9.60
N ARG A 31 6.00 -21.10 9.71
CA ARG A 31 7.33 -20.51 9.44
C ARG A 31 7.79 -20.67 8.00
N LEU A 32 7.52 -21.82 7.38
CA LEU A 32 7.88 -22.13 5.99
C LEU A 32 6.90 -21.51 4.99
N MET A 33 5.62 -21.47 5.35
CA MET A 33 4.52 -20.86 4.61
C MET A 33 3.93 -19.75 5.48
N PRO A 34 4.65 -18.63 5.69
CA PRO A 34 4.07 -17.50 6.39
C PRO A 34 2.74 -17.14 5.70
N PRO A 35 1.66 -16.86 6.47
CA PRO A 35 0.39 -16.41 5.90
C PRO A 35 0.71 -15.26 4.97
N CYS A 36 0.21 -15.28 3.72
CA CYS A 36 0.64 -14.41 2.63
C CYS A 36 0.86 -12.96 3.10
N ARG A 37 2.09 -12.64 3.52
CA ARG A 37 2.49 -11.31 3.97
C ARG A 37 2.76 -10.59 2.68
N GLU A 38 1.81 -9.75 2.29
CA GLU A 38 1.91 -8.70 1.25
C GLU A 38 3.04 -8.92 0.23
N ARG A 39 2.68 -9.37 -0.96
CA ARG A 39 3.63 -9.50 -2.07
C ARG A 39 3.72 -8.17 -2.81
N THR A 40 4.89 -7.86 -3.35
CA THR A 40 5.04 -6.73 -4.26
C THR A 40 4.19 -6.98 -5.50
N ILE A 41 3.34 -6.02 -5.83
CA ILE A 41 2.54 -6.06 -7.06
C ILE A 41 3.36 -5.43 -8.17
N GLN A 42 3.54 -6.12 -9.29
CA GLN A 42 4.09 -5.52 -10.50
C GLN A 42 2.96 -4.89 -11.30
N PHE A 43 2.65 -3.62 -11.00
CA PHE A 43 1.60 -2.89 -11.70
C PHE A 43 2.21 -1.73 -12.50
N THR A 44 2.51 -1.98 -13.77
CA THR A 44 3.24 -1.05 -14.66
C THR A 44 2.34 0.00 -15.32
N ARG A 45 1.03 -0.17 -15.24
CA ARG A 45 0.04 0.65 -15.97
C ARG A 45 -0.31 1.97 -15.28
N LEU A 46 0.05 2.12 -14.01
CA LEU A 46 -0.41 3.25 -13.19
C LEU A 46 0.16 4.59 -13.69
N LEU A 47 -0.71 5.50 -14.14
CA LEU A 47 -0.32 6.84 -14.57
C LEU A 47 0.28 7.70 -13.44
N LYS A 48 1.02 8.76 -13.82
CA LYS A 48 1.56 9.74 -12.86
C LYS A 48 0.43 10.45 -12.13
N THR A 49 0.37 10.32 -10.81
CA THR A 49 -0.66 10.91 -9.94
C THR A 49 -0.36 12.37 -9.55
N THR A 50 0.02 13.19 -10.54
CA THR A 50 0.41 14.60 -10.32
C THR A 50 -0.78 15.54 -10.19
N THR A 51 -1.93 15.20 -10.79
CA THR A 51 -3.16 16.01 -10.76
C THR A 51 -4.35 15.16 -10.33
N ALA A 52 -5.44 15.79 -9.87
CA ALA A 52 -6.67 15.08 -9.51
C ALA A 52 -7.26 14.30 -10.70
N ALA A 53 -7.18 14.86 -11.91
CA ALA A 53 -7.59 14.18 -13.14
C ALA A 53 -6.75 12.91 -13.40
N ASN A 54 -5.43 12.98 -13.19
CA ASN A 54 -4.58 11.81 -13.36
C ASN A 54 -4.87 10.74 -12.31
N VAL A 55 -5.22 11.13 -11.07
CA VAL A 55 -5.63 10.17 -10.04
C VAL A 55 -6.89 9.41 -10.47
N ALA A 56 -7.88 10.10 -11.03
CA ALA A 56 -9.08 9.45 -11.57
C ALA A 56 -8.72 8.45 -12.68
N GLN A 57 -7.85 8.83 -13.61
CA GLN A 57 -7.39 7.92 -14.66
C GLN A 57 -6.64 6.70 -14.11
N SER A 58 -5.84 6.87 -13.05
CA SER A 58 -5.17 5.75 -12.37
C SER A 58 -6.14 4.77 -11.71
N VAL A 59 -7.31 5.23 -11.27
CA VAL A 59 -8.38 4.33 -10.77
C VAL A 59 -8.96 3.49 -11.90
N ASP A 60 -9.14 4.06 -13.08
CA ASP A 60 -9.59 3.31 -14.27
C ASP A 60 -8.57 2.25 -14.68
N ASP A 61 -7.27 2.54 -14.63
CA ASP A 61 -6.22 1.55 -14.91
C ASP A 61 -6.27 0.39 -13.91
N ILE A 62 -6.51 0.68 -12.62
CA ILE A 62 -6.66 -0.37 -11.60
C ILE A 62 -7.87 -1.25 -11.93
N MET A 63 -9.01 -0.67 -12.32
CA MET A 63 -10.19 -1.44 -12.72
C MET A 63 -9.92 -2.32 -13.94
N ALA A 64 -9.20 -1.79 -14.94
CA ALA A 64 -8.77 -2.57 -16.10
C ALA A 64 -7.85 -3.73 -15.69
N GLY A 65 -6.86 -3.48 -14.82
CA GLY A 65 -5.95 -4.51 -14.31
C GLY A 65 -6.68 -5.64 -13.56
N VAL A 66 -7.76 -5.32 -12.82
CA VAL A 66 -8.61 -6.33 -12.19
C VAL A 66 -9.38 -7.14 -13.24
N ALA A 67 -9.95 -6.47 -14.24
CA ALA A 67 -10.72 -7.12 -15.29
C ALA A 67 -9.87 -8.04 -16.18
N GLU A 68 -8.61 -7.67 -16.42
CA GLU A 68 -7.62 -8.43 -17.19
C GLU A 68 -6.99 -9.56 -16.36
N GLY A 69 -7.10 -9.51 -15.03
CA GLY A 69 -6.53 -10.50 -14.11
C GLY A 69 -5.06 -10.26 -13.73
N ASP A 70 -4.52 -9.09 -14.08
CA ASP A 70 -3.15 -8.67 -13.75
C ASP A 70 -2.98 -8.41 -12.25
N ILE A 71 -4.04 -7.95 -11.59
CA ILE A 71 -4.08 -7.73 -10.14
C ILE A 71 -5.36 -8.29 -9.54
N THR A 72 -5.31 -8.68 -8.28
CA THR A 72 -6.48 -9.17 -7.54
C THR A 72 -7.38 -8.02 -7.07
N PRO A 73 -8.68 -8.27 -6.81
CA PRO A 73 -9.56 -7.27 -6.21
C PRO A 73 -9.05 -6.74 -4.86
N GLY A 74 -8.39 -7.58 -4.06
CA GLY A 74 -7.81 -7.17 -2.77
C GLY A 74 -6.65 -6.19 -2.95
N GLU A 75 -5.78 -6.42 -3.93
CA GLU A 75 -4.68 -5.51 -4.29
C GLU A 75 -5.21 -4.19 -4.85
N ALA A 76 -6.27 -4.23 -5.67
CA ALA A 76 -6.92 -3.04 -6.20
C ALA A 76 -7.48 -2.12 -5.11
N VAL A 77 -8.11 -2.69 -4.07
CA VAL A 77 -8.59 -1.92 -2.91
C VAL A 77 -7.44 -1.23 -2.19
N GLN A 78 -6.31 -1.91 -2.01
CA GLN A 78 -5.12 -1.32 -1.40
C GLN A 78 -4.56 -0.17 -2.24
N LEU A 79 -4.43 -0.36 -3.55
CA LEU A 79 -3.96 0.70 -4.46
C LEU A 79 -4.91 1.91 -4.49
N ALA A 80 -6.22 1.68 -4.54
CA ALA A 80 -7.22 2.75 -4.51
C ALA A 80 -7.14 3.57 -3.22
N SER A 81 -6.84 2.94 -2.08
CA SER A 81 -6.66 3.65 -0.81
C SER A 81 -5.48 4.64 -0.85
N VAL A 82 -4.37 4.26 -1.50
CA VAL A 82 -3.19 5.12 -1.68
C VAL A 82 -3.52 6.28 -2.63
N LEU A 83 -4.26 6.00 -3.71
CA LEU A 83 -4.72 7.04 -4.65
C LEU A 83 -5.63 8.06 -3.98
N GLU A 84 -6.51 7.62 -3.07
CA GLU A 84 -7.38 8.53 -2.32
C GLU A 84 -6.58 9.47 -1.40
N VAL A 85 -5.52 8.96 -0.75
CA VAL A 85 -4.60 9.82 0.01
C VAL A 85 -3.94 10.85 -0.91
N ARG A 86 -3.49 10.43 -2.09
CA ARG A 86 -2.86 11.35 -3.06
C ARG A 86 -3.84 12.41 -3.57
N ARG A 87 -5.10 12.06 -3.83
CA ARG A 87 -6.16 13.01 -4.22
C ARG A 87 -6.31 14.10 -3.16
N LYS A 88 -6.40 13.72 -1.88
CA LYS A 88 -6.52 14.66 -0.76
C LYS A 88 -5.34 15.62 -0.68
N VAL A 89 -4.12 15.11 -0.85
CA VAL A 89 -2.92 15.97 -0.87
C VAL A 89 -3.00 17.03 -1.97
N ILE A 90 -3.37 16.63 -3.19
CA ILE A 90 -3.51 17.55 -4.32
C ILE A 90 -4.59 18.61 -4.04
N GLU A 91 -5.73 18.20 -3.49
CA GLU A 91 -6.81 19.13 -3.14
C GLU A 91 -6.39 20.11 -2.05
N THR A 92 -5.69 19.64 -1.02
CA THR A 92 -5.15 20.51 0.05
C THR A 92 -4.18 21.55 -0.53
N GLU A 93 -3.23 21.12 -1.37
CA GLU A 93 -2.30 22.03 -2.06
C GLU A 93 -3.03 23.04 -2.97
N ASP A 94 -4.10 22.59 -3.66
CA ASP A 94 -4.91 23.45 -4.52
C ASP A 94 -5.68 24.51 -3.75
N PHE A 95 -6.32 24.10 -2.65
CA PHE A 95 -7.04 25.01 -1.77
C PHE A 95 -6.13 26.02 -1.10
N GLU A 96 -4.96 25.61 -0.60
CA GLU A 96 -3.98 26.52 0.00
C GLU A 96 -3.47 27.57 -0.99
N ARG A 97 -3.18 27.15 -2.22
CA ARG A 97 -2.78 28.06 -3.30
C ARG A 97 -3.87 29.08 -3.61
N ARG A 98 -5.11 28.60 -3.82
CA ARG A 98 -6.25 29.47 -4.14
C ARG A 98 -6.60 30.43 -3.00
N LEU A 99 -6.47 29.99 -1.75
CA LEU A 99 -6.67 30.84 -0.58
C LEU A 99 -5.60 31.94 -0.52
N SER A 100 -4.34 31.57 -0.72
CA SER A 100 -3.21 32.52 -0.76
C SER A 100 -3.39 33.56 -1.87
N ASP A 101 -3.83 33.15 -3.07
CA ASP A 101 -4.09 34.07 -4.19
C ASP A 101 -5.21 35.07 -3.84
N LEU A 102 -6.28 34.60 -3.19
CA LEU A 102 -7.38 35.46 -2.76
C LEU A 102 -6.96 36.42 -1.64
N GLU A 103 -6.19 35.96 -0.66
CA GLU A 103 -5.68 36.80 0.44
C GLU A 103 -4.72 37.87 -0.08
N ASN A 104 -3.82 37.53 -1.00
CA ASN A 104 -2.91 38.49 -1.64
C ASN A 104 -3.64 39.48 -2.55
N GLY A 105 -4.67 39.02 -3.27
CA GLY A 105 -5.53 39.87 -4.09
C GLY A 105 -6.37 40.84 -3.25
N ALA A 106 -6.91 40.38 -2.12
CA ALA A 106 -7.69 41.19 -1.19
C ALA A 106 -6.84 42.20 -0.41
N ASN A 107 -5.56 41.89 -0.17
CA ASN A 107 -4.62 42.78 0.55
C ASN A 107 -3.87 43.76 -0.38
N SER A 108 -4.17 43.75 -1.68
CA SER A 108 -3.66 44.76 -2.61
C SER A 108 -4.38 46.09 -2.36
N PRO A 109 -3.67 47.17 -1.97
CA PRO A 109 -4.31 48.45 -1.70
C PRO A 109 -4.97 48.95 -2.98
N ASN A 110 -6.27 49.15 -2.87
CA ASN A 110 -7.19 49.78 -3.82
C ASN A 110 -6.44 50.69 -4.83
N ARG A 111 -6.33 50.25 -6.09
CA ARG A 111 -5.86 51.12 -7.18
C ARG A 111 -6.95 52.16 -7.43
N SER A 112 -6.72 53.32 -6.84
CA SER A 112 -7.11 54.66 -7.24
C SER A 112 -8.15 54.78 -8.35
N GLY A 113 -9.29 55.34 -7.99
CA GLY A 113 -10.28 56.00 -8.84
C GLY A 113 -11.17 56.87 -7.97
#